data_AF-A0A9W6T3N4-F1
#
_entry.id   AF-A0A9W6T3N4-F1
#
_cell.length_a   1.000
_cell.length_b   1.000
_cell.length_c   1.000
_cell.angle_alpha   90.00
_cell.angle_beta   90.00
_cell.angle_gamma   90.00
#
_symmetry.space_group_name_H-M   'P 1'
#
loop_
_entity.id
_entity.type
_entity.pdbx_description
1 polymer ?
#
loop_
_entity_poly.entity_id
_entity_poly.type
_entity_poly.pdbx_seq_one_letter_code
_entity_poly.pdbx_strand_id
1 'polypeptide(L)'
;MSSKNSPIKSVSRDHYYRLASDLEAERISSATQLIKELQELDDEEQYQYALDRLIKGLSSSRASARLGFSMCLGEILLILIKEKKNLNVQGYLKLLDSTLAKINGSNNKGKYERSYLFGKLFGIQSLINSDVIDFTDSSNDETDDNIDNNENYINLTLVLNELIDLSLKKSWIRESIFGTIFNTLIKFKIFENLSTNKINYNILLNLLNKIHENNLTLTIESLLIYINIPLEFQQKLINDSIINIDITNGNTNKYWKYGNPLAKVNINLLAKVLKDNIVSNNEPNGENSINPNNTDSNGNSKNKANNKNNAIKLQKSNWSSTLHMCWLPLLHKIIIQDAELESNSIAKPLTLSSSSSSPSKKKKSKIEKSKKSNDTNNIELINLQEFWKICIDESFFSIKSSPERKFLGFEIFIKLLSINELEPSKLSILLSPNLLRTLINQSSNNDRNQMVVISILIRLLNQRQFLK
;
A
#
# COMPACT_ATOMS: atom_id res chain seq x y z
N MET A 1 -28.27 -55.17 28.44
CA MET A 1 -26.79 -55.05 28.39
C MET A 1 -26.39 -55.39 26.97
N SER A 2 -25.82 -54.53 26.13
CA SER A 2 -25.01 -53.33 26.31
C SER A 2 -25.34 -52.40 25.14
N SER A 3 -25.69 -51.15 25.46
CA SER A 3 -25.78 -50.06 24.50
C SER A 3 -24.38 -49.81 23.94
N LYS A 4 -24.10 -50.34 22.76
CA LYS A 4 -22.89 -49.98 22.01
C LYS A 4 -22.99 -48.50 21.65
N ASN A 5 -22.13 -47.72 22.30
CA ASN A 5 -21.77 -46.33 22.06
C ASN A 5 -22.22 -45.77 20.70
N SER A 6 -23.05 -44.72 20.77
CA SER A 6 -23.24 -43.75 19.69
C SER A 6 -21.89 -43.32 19.11
N PRO A 7 -21.68 -43.37 17.78
CA PRO A 7 -20.43 -42.94 17.17
C PRO A 7 -20.32 -41.41 17.27
N ILE A 8 -19.07 -40.94 17.35
CA ILE A 8 -18.65 -39.60 17.75
C ILE A 8 -19.38 -38.50 16.95
N LYS A 9 -20.20 -37.67 17.62
CA LYS A 9 -20.98 -36.54 17.05
C LYS A 9 -20.17 -35.23 16.91
N SER A 10 -18.88 -35.30 16.58
CA SER A 10 -18.07 -34.08 16.48
C SER A 10 -16.84 -34.29 15.62
N VAL A 11 -16.45 -33.23 14.92
CA VAL A 11 -15.23 -33.21 14.10
C VAL A 11 -14.00 -33.46 14.97
N SER A 12 -12.99 -34.14 14.42
CA SER A 12 -11.76 -34.41 15.16
C SER A 12 -11.03 -33.12 15.54
N ARG A 13 -10.70 -32.99 16.83
CA ARG A 13 -9.98 -31.81 17.36
C ARG A 13 -8.51 -31.80 16.95
N ASP A 14 -7.96 -32.94 16.54
CA ASP A 14 -6.55 -33.09 16.12
C ASP A 14 -6.24 -32.26 14.88
N HIS A 15 -7.22 -32.06 13.99
CA HIS A 15 -7.06 -31.26 12.79
C HIS A 15 -6.61 -29.84 13.12
N TYR A 16 -7.23 -29.20 14.13
CA TYR A 16 -6.85 -27.84 14.56
C TYR A 16 -5.42 -27.75 15.10
N TYR A 17 -4.91 -28.80 15.73
CA TYR A 17 -3.51 -28.83 16.19
C TYR A 17 -2.54 -28.93 15.01
N ARG A 18 -2.88 -29.74 14.00
CA ARG A 18 -2.07 -29.97 12.80
C ARG A 18 -2.15 -28.83 11.79
N LEU A 19 -3.21 -28.01 11.80
CA LEU A 19 -3.26 -26.73 11.07
C LEU A 19 -2.11 -25.78 11.49
N ALA A 20 -1.58 -25.95 12.70
CA ALA A 20 -0.43 -25.19 13.17
C ALA A 20 0.92 -25.89 12.97
N SER A 21 0.97 -26.97 12.20
CA SER A 21 2.21 -27.65 11.84
C SER A 21 3.12 -26.76 10.99
N ASP A 22 4.42 -26.91 11.16
CA ASP A 22 5.42 -26.24 10.32
C ASP A 22 5.51 -26.88 8.93
N LEU A 23 5.07 -28.15 8.79
CA LEU A 23 5.02 -28.86 7.52
C LEU A 23 3.77 -28.48 6.72
N GLU A 24 3.96 -27.99 5.51
CA GLU A 24 2.88 -27.56 4.61
C GLU A 24 1.92 -28.70 4.27
N ALA A 25 2.46 -29.88 3.95
CA ALA A 25 1.65 -31.05 3.62
C ALA A 25 0.71 -31.46 4.76
N GLU A 26 1.16 -31.37 6.02
CA GLU A 26 0.32 -31.67 7.18
C GLU A 26 -0.80 -30.64 7.37
N ARG A 27 -0.51 -29.36 7.11
CA ARG A 27 -1.52 -28.29 7.17
C ARG A 27 -2.61 -28.52 6.13
N ILE A 28 -2.23 -28.78 4.87
CA ILE A 28 -3.17 -29.02 3.77
C ILE A 28 -4.02 -30.26 4.06
N SER A 29 -3.40 -31.38 4.40
CA SER A 29 -4.12 -32.63 4.71
C SER A 29 -5.13 -32.45 5.85
N SER A 30 -4.75 -31.72 6.89
CA SER A 30 -5.62 -31.47 8.05
C SER A 30 -6.77 -30.52 7.73
N ALA A 31 -6.53 -29.50 6.89
CA ALA A 31 -7.57 -28.60 6.41
C ALA A 31 -8.60 -29.37 5.56
N THR A 32 -8.14 -30.17 4.60
CA THR A 32 -9.02 -30.99 3.74
C THR A 32 -9.87 -31.95 4.57
N GLN A 33 -9.27 -32.65 5.54
CA GLN A 33 -10.00 -33.60 6.36
C GLN A 33 -11.01 -32.92 7.31
N LEU A 34 -10.64 -31.78 7.89
CA LEU A 34 -11.54 -30.95 8.70
C LEU A 34 -12.76 -30.49 7.90
N ILE A 35 -12.56 -29.96 6.69
CA ILE A 35 -13.63 -29.49 5.81
C ILE A 35 -14.54 -30.65 5.42
N LYS A 36 -13.95 -31.79 5.04
CA LYS A 36 -14.68 -33.00 4.68
C LYS A 36 -15.58 -33.50 5.82
N GLU A 37 -15.03 -33.63 7.04
CA GLU A 37 -15.80 -34.04 8.22
C GLU A 37 -16.93 -33.06 8.55
N LEU A 38 -16.70 -31.75 8.38
CA LEU A 38 -17.73 -30.73 8.58
C LEU A 38 -18.86 -30.84 7.56
N GLN A 39 -18.53 -31.05 6.28
CA GLN A 39 -19.52 -31.24 5.22
C GLN A 39 -20.30 -32.54 5.37
N GLU A 40 -19.66 -33.63 5.82
CA GLU A 40 -20.32 -34.91 6.10
C GLU A 40 -21.29 -34.83 7.29
N LEU A 41 -20.92 -34.09 8.35
CA LEU A 41 -21.78 -33.90 9.53
C LEU A 41 -22.91 -32.90 9.28
N ASP A 42 -22.65 -31.88 8.45
CA ASP A 42 -23.58 -30.82 8.06
C ASP A 42 -24.25 -30.07 9.25
N ASP A 43 -23.58 -30.02 10.40
CA ASP A 43 -24.14 -29.52 11.66
C ASP A 43 -23.75 -28.06 11.97
N GLU A 44 -24.74 -27.18 12.19
CA GLU A 44 -24.51 -25.75 12.42
C GLU A 44 -23.64 -25.44 13.64
N GLU A 45 -23.79 -26.19 14.74
CA GLU A 45 -22.97 -25.99 15.95
C GLU A 45 -21.50 -26.35 15.69
N GLN A 46 -21.24 -27.40 14.90
CA GLN A 46 -19.88 -27.75 14.48
C GLN A 46 -19.25 -26.67 13.59
N TYR A 47 -20.01 -26.09 12.65
CA TYR A 47 -19.51 -24.97 11.83
C TYR A 47 -19.21 -23.73 12.67
N GLN A 48 -20.07 -23.38 13.63
CA GLN A 48 -19.82 -22.27 14.54
C GLN A 48 -18.59 -22.52 15.42
N TYR A 49 -18.43 -23.74 15.93
CA TYR A 49 -17.24 -24.13 16.68
C TYR A 49 -15.98 -24.01 15.82
N ALA A 50 -16.03 -24.50 14.59
CA ALA A 50 -14.92 -24.40 13.64
C ALA A 50 -14.55 -22.95 13.37
N LEU A 51 -15.51 -22.08 13.06
CA LEU A 51 -15.29 -20.65 12.87
C LEU A 51 -14.62 -20.00 14.09
N ASP A 52 -15.17 -20.20 15.29
CA ASP A 52 -14.61 -19.64 16.53
C ASP A 52 -13.17 -20.11 16.76
N ARG A 53 -12.91 -21.42 16.56
CA ARG A 53 -11.57 -21.99 16.70
C ARG A 53 -10.59 -21.48 15.67
N LEU A 54 -10.99 -21.40 14.40
CA LEU A 54 -10.15 -20.92 13.32
C LEU A 54 -9.78 -19.45 13.53
N ILE A 55 -10.76 -18.60 13.87
CA ILE A 55 -10.54 -17.18 14.19
C ILE A 55 -9.60 -17.02 15.40
N LYS A 56 -9.81 -17.79 16.47
CA LYS A 56 -8.90 -17.79 17.64
C LYS A 56 -7.47 -18.19 17.24
N GLY A 57 -7.35 -19.16 16.33
CA GLY A 57 -6.07 -19.62 15.78
C GLY A 57 -5.26 -18.53 15.08
N LEU A 58 -5.91 -17.53 14.48
CA LEU A 58 -5.24 -16.40 13.80
C LEU A 58 -4.44 -15.51 14.75
N SER A 59 -4.86 -15.40 16.02
CA SER A 59 -4.13 -14.68 17.06
C SER A 59 -2.98 -15.50 17.68
N SER A 60 -2.74 -16.72 17.21
CA SER A 60 -1.66 -17.56 17.72
C SER A 60 -0.29 -16.91 17.51
N SER A 61 0.61 -17.19 18.44
CA SER A 61 2.02 -16.78 18.38
C SER A 61 2.91 -17.81 17.70
N ARG A 62 2.39 -19.01 17.38
CA ARG A 62 3.10 -20.02 16.60
C ARG A 62 3.24 -19.54 15.15
N ALA A 63 4.47 -19.53 14.62
CA ALA A 63 4.79 -18.92 13.34
C ALA A 63 3.92 -19.46 12.18
N SER A 64 3.77 -20.77 12.09
CA SER A 64 3.05 -21.44 10.99
C SER A 64 1.55 -21.57 11.19
N ALA A 65 1.04 -21.23 12.38
CA ALA A 65 -0.38 -21.37 12.70
C ALA A 65 -1.25 -20.51 11.77
N ARG A 66 -0.89 -19.22 11.59
CA ARG A 66 -1.72 -18.30 10.82
C ARG A 66 -1.95 -18.76 9.38
N LEU A 67 -0.96 -19.41 8.76
CA LEU A 67 -1.06 -19.92 7.40
C LEU A 67 -2.13 -21.00 7.27
N GLY A 68 -2.05 -22.06 8.08
CA GLY A 68 -3.03 -23.16 8.01
C GLY A 68 -4.42 -22.75 8.47
N PHE A 69 -4.50 -21.95 9.55
CA PHE A 69 -5.78 -21.42 10.03
C PHE A 69 -6.45 -20.51 9.00
N SER A 70 -5.71 -19.61 8.34
CA SER A 70 -6.26 -18.73 7.30
C SER A 70 -6.74 -19.50 6.07
N MET A 71 -5.98 -20.47 5.61
CA MET A 71 -6.36 -21.30 4.46
C MET A 71 -7.67 -22.05 4.73
N CYS A 72 -7.73 -22.78 5.86
CA CYS A 72 -8.94 -23.51 6.22
C CYS A 72 -10.13 -22.57 6.47
N LEU A 73 -9.89 -21.39 7.03
CA LEU A 73 -10.95 -20.40 7.24
C LEU A 73 -11.54 -19.90 5.91
N GLY A 74 -10.72 -19.65 4.88
CA GLY A 74 -11.20 -19.23 3.57
C GLY A 74 -12.21 -20.22 2.96
N GLU A 75 -11.91 -21.52 3.03
CA GLU A 75 -12.82 -22.58 2.54
C GLU A 75 -14.13 -22.62 3.33
N ILE A 76 -14.06 -22.52 4.66
CA ILE A 76 -15.26 -22.48 5.50
C ILE A 76 -16.10 -21.24 5.21
N LEU A 77 -15.49 -20.09 4.91
CA LEU A 77 -16.22 -18.89 4.51
C LEU A 77 -16.91 -19.06 3.16
N LEU A 78 -16.27 -19.71 2.19
CA LEU A 78 -16.88 -20.03 0.91
C LEU A 78 -18.16 -20.87 1.09
N ILE A 79 -18.07 -21.95 1.88
CA ILE A 79 -19.21 -22.82 2.19
C ILE A 79 -20.32 -22.04 2.90
N LEU A 80 -19.99 -21.31 3.97
CA LEU A 80 -21.01 -20.67 4.80
C LEU A 80 -21.67 -19.45 4.13
N ILE A 81 -20.94 -18.72 3.29
CA ILE A 81 -21.42 -17.50 2.66
C ILE A 81 -22.03 -17.77 1.28
N LYS A 82 -21.32 -18.48 0.37
CA LYS A 82 -21.82 -18.72 -0.99
C LYS A 82 -22.75 -19.93 -1.07
N GLU A 83 -22.38 -21.07 -0.49
CA GLU A 83 -23.15 -22.31 -0.66
C GLU A 83 -24.38 -22.34 0.25
N LYS A 84 -24.19 -22.12 1.56
CA LYS A 84 -25.26 -22.22 2.55
C LYS A 84 -26.02 -20.92 2.80
N LYS A 85 -25.40 -19.76 2.56
CA LYS A 85 -25.96 -18.42 2.81
C LYS A 85 -26.41 -18.18 4.27
N ASN A 86 -25.81 -18.90 5.22
CA ASN A 86 -26.06 -18.74 6.66
C ASN A 86 -25.25 -17.59 7.28
N LEU A 87 -24.24 -17.11 6.57
CA LEU A 87 -23.39 -16.00 6.97
C LEU A 87 -23.22 -15.05 5.78
N ASN A 88 -23.07 -13.76 6.04
CA ASN A 88 -22.67 -12.78 5.02
C ASN A 88 -21.36 -12.11 5.42
N VAL A 89 -20.75 -11.37 4.48
CA VAL A 89 -19.46 -10.70 4.69
C VAL A 89 -19.48 -9.78 5.92
N GLN A 90 -20.50 -8.94 6.04
CA GLN A 90 -20.64 -8.02 7.17
C GLN A 90 -20.79 -8.76 8.52
N GLY A 91 -21.54 -9.87 8.53
CA GLY A 91 -21.71 -10.74 9.69
C GLY A 91 -20.41 -11.42 10.08
N TYR A 92 -19.64 -11.91 9.11
CA TYR A 92 -18.31 -12.46 9.35
C TYR A 92 -17.35 -11.43 9.94
N LEU A 93 -17.28 -10.21 9.39
CA LEU A 93 -16.39 -9.16 9.90
C LEU A 93 -16.71 -8.81 11.37
N LYS A 94 -18.00 -8.74 11.72
CA LYS A 94 -18.44 -8.56 13.12
C LYS A 94 -18.09 -9.75 14.01
N LEU A 95 -18.24 -10.98 13.51
CA LEU A 95 -17.86 -12.19 14.23
C LEU A 95 -16.34 -12.24 14.48
N LEU A 96 -15.54 -11.89 13.47
CA LEU A 96 -14.08 -11.78 13.55
C LEU A 96 -13.68 -10.82 14.67
N ASP A 97 -14.22 -9.60 14.67
CA ASP A 97 -13.92 -8.60 15.69
C ASP A 97 -14.33 -9.03 17.10
N SER A 98 -15.56 -9.52 17.26
CA SER A 98 -16.06 -9.93 18.57
C SER A 98 -15.31 -11.13 19.14
N THR A 99 -14.94 -12.09 18.30
CA THR A 99 -14.18 -13.29 18.71
C THR A 99 -12.76 -12.91 19.10
N LEU A 100 -12.08 -12.09 18.29
CA LEU A 100 -10.73 -11.62 18.60
C LEU A 100 -10.70 -10.73 19.84
N ALA A 101 -11.70 -9.88 20.06
CA ALA A 101 -11.79 -9.04 21.26
C ALA A 101 -11.88 -9.87 22.56
N LYS A 102 -12.63 -10.98 22.57
CA LYS A 102 -12.76 -11.88 23.73
C LYS A 102 -11.44 -12.50 24.19
N ILE A 103 -10.49 -12.71 23.26
CA ILE A 103 -9.19 -13.33 23.56
C ILE A 103 -8.26 -12.34 24.29
N ASN A 104 -8.43 -11.04 24.06
CA ASN A 104 -7.45 -10.00 24.42
C ASN A 104 -7.75 -9.29 25.75
N GLY A 105 -8.08 -10.06 26.79
CA GLY A 105 -8.38 -9.57 28.15
C GLY A 105 -7.30 -8.64 28.77
N SER A 106 -7.73 -7.81 29.72
CA SER A 106 -7.11 -6.54 30.17
C SER A 106 -5.64 -6.53 30.64
N ASN A 107 -4.99 -7.68 30.82
CA ASN A 107 -3.80 -7.78 31.67
C ASN A 107 -2.43 -7.86 30.95
N ASN A 108 -2.33 -7.86 29.61
CA ASN A 108 -1.04 -7.60 28.89
C ASN A 108 -1.24 -6.82 27.57
N LYS A 109 -1.52 -5.52 27.67
CA LYS A 109 -2.01 -4.69 26.55
C LYS A 109 -1.18 -4.78 25.25
N GLY A 110 0.16 -4.85 25.30
CA GLY A 110 1.00 -4.78 24.09
C GLY A 110 1.09 -6.06 23.24
N LYS A 111 1.36 -7.23 23.86
CA LYS A 111 1.47 -8.52 23.14
C LYS A 111 0.11 -8.97 22.59
N TYR A 112 -0.95 -8.73 23.34
CA TYR A 112 -2.32 -9.00 22.91
C TYR A 112 -2.75 -8.06 21.78
N GLU A 113 -2.42 -6.77 21.85
CA GLU A 113 -2.71 -5.82 20.75
C GLU A 113 -2.02 -6.23 19.44
N ARG A 114 -0.73 -6.62 19.47
CA ARG A 114 -0.06 -7.11 18.25
C ARG A 114 -0.74 -8.35 17.66
N SER A 115 -1.08 -9.31 18.52
CA SER A 115 -1.71 -10.57 18.10
C SER A 115 -3.12 -10.34 17.56
N TYR A 116 -3.89 -9.42 18.18
CA TYR A 116 -5.18 -8.95 17.71
C TYR A 116 -5.09 -8.35 16.31
N LEU A 117 -4.20 -7.38 16.10
CA LEU A 117 -4.09 -6.66 14.84
C LEU A 117 -3.69 -7.58 13.68
N PHE A 118 -2.74 -8.49 13.91
CA PHE A 118 -2.42 -9.50 12.90
C PHE A 118 -3.55 -10.51 12.73
N GLY A 119 -4.18 -10.99 13.80
CA GLY A 119 -5.32 -11.89 13.71
C GLY A 119 -6.45 -11.31 12.86
N LYS A 120 -6.75 -10.02 13.02
CA LYS A 120 -7.74 -9.31 12.20
C LYS A 120 -7.29 -9.19 10.75
N LEU A 121 -6.04 -8.79 10.49
CA LEU A 121 -5.50 -8.71 9.13
C LEU A 121 -5.57 -10.06 8.40
N PHE A 122 -5.13 -11.15 9.04
CA PHE A 122 -5.19 -12.50 8.48
C PHE A 122 -6.63 -13.00 8.29
N GLY A 123 -7.57 -12.63 9.17
CA GLY A 123 -8.98 -12.96 9.01
C GLY A 123 -9.58 -12.28 7.78
N ILE A 124 -9.31 -10.99 7.61
CA ILE A 124 -9.72 -10.24 6.41
C ILE A 124 -9.06 -10.83 5.14
N GLN A 125 -7.76 -11.15 5.19
CA GLN A 125 -7.07 -11.82 4.08
C GLN A 125 -7.67 -13.18 3.74
N SER A 126 -8.14 -13.94 4.74
CA SER A 126 -8.80 -15.24 4.51
C SER A 126 -10.10 -15.06 3.72
N LEU A 127 -10.87 -14.00 4.02
CA LEU A 127 -12.07 -13.62 3.25
C LEU A 127 -11.74 -13.12 1.85
N ILE A 128 -10.71 -12.29 1.67
CA ILE A 128 -10.29 -11.80 0.35
C ILE A 128 -9.82 -12.97 -0.53
N ASN A 129 -9.14 -13.93 0.08
CA ASN A 129 -8.61 -15.10 -0.61
C ASN A 129 -9.66 -16.20 -0.81
N SER A 130 -10.76 -16.20 -0.05
CA SER A 130 -11.91 -17.03 -0.38
C SER A 130 -12.61 -16.47 -1.61
N ASP A 131 -13.08 -17.34 -2.50
CA ASP A 131 -13.83 -16.94 -3.69
C ASP A 131 -15.25 -16.45 -3.37
N VAL A 132 -15.46 -15.84 -2.22
CA VAL A 132 -16.72 -15.22 -1.77
C VAL A 132 -16.98 -13.91 -2.50
N ILE A 133 -15.95 -13.06 -2.62
CA ILE A 133 -16.01 -11.82 -3.40
C ILE A 133 -15.40 -12.13 -4.76
N ASP A 134 -16.19 -11.98 -5.82
CA ASP A 134 -15.78 -12.37 -7.15
C ASP A 134 -16.28 -11.41 -8.22
N PHE A 135 -15.41 -11.07 -9.17
CA PHE A 135 -15.68 -10.16 -10.27
C PHE A 135 -15.48 -10.83 -11.65
N THR A 136 -15.29 -12.16 -11.70
CA THR A 136 -15.11 -12.86 -12.99
C THR A 136 -16.38 -12.95 -13.83
N ASP A 137 -17.55 -12.94 -13.18
CA ASP A 137 -18.84 -13.24 -13.81
C ASP A 137 -19.73 -12.01 -14.06
N SER A 138 -19.25 -10.81 -13.75
CA SER A 138 -20.02 -9.59 -14.03
C SER A 138 -20.03 -9.33 -15.54
N SER A 139 -21.03 -9.90 -16.23
CA SER A 139 -21.49 -9.44 -17.53
C SER A 139 -21.68 -7.92 -17.47
N ASN A 140 -21.17 -7.21 -18.48
CA ASN A 140 -21.12 -5.75 -18.60
C ASN A 140 -22.51 -5.05 -18.68
N ASP A 141 -23.58 -5.66 -18.17
CA ASP A 141 -24.97 -5.25 -18.35
C ASP A 141 -25.60 -4.66 -17.08
N GLU A 142 -24.80 -4.21 -16.09
CA GLU A 142 -25.34 -3.38 -15.02
C GLU A 142 -25.51 -1.94 -15.53
N THR A 143 -26.75 -1.61 -15.88
CA THR A 143 -27.16 -0.24 -16.16
C THR A 143 -26.83 0.68 -14.98
N ASP A 144 -26.52 1.94 -15.29
CA ASP A 144 -25.95 2.96 -14.41
C ASP A 144 -26.65 3.19 -13.05
N ASP A 145 -27.87 2.69 -12.85
CA ASP A 145 -28.77 3.05 -11.75
C ASP A 145 -28.71 2.13 -10.52
N ASN A 146 -27.92 1.04 -10.51
CA ASN A 146 -27.94 0.05 -9.41
C ASN A 146 -26.58 -0.41 -8.85
N ILE A 147 -25.48 0.31 -9.11
CA ILE A 147 -24.14 -0.07 -8.58
C ILE A 147 -24.15 -0.22 -7.06
N ASP A 148 -24.87 0.66 -6.36
CA ASP A 148 -24.96 0.62 -4.89
C ASP A 148 -25.69 -0.62 -4.35
N ASN A 149 -26.37 -1.39 -5.22
CA ASN A 149 -26.99 -2.67 -4.89
C ASN A 149 -26.14 -3.88 -5.30
N ASN A 150 -25.02 -3.68 -6.00
CA ASN A 150 -24.14 -4.78 -6.39
C ASN A 150 -23.44 -5.35 -5.14
N GLU A 151 -23.69 -6.63 -4.85
CA GLU A 151 -23.22 -7.28 -3.63
C GLU A 151 -21.67 -7.33 -3.54
N ASN A 152 -20.98 -7.58 -4.65
CA ASN A 152 -19.52 -7.63 -4.69
C ASN A 152 -18.88 -6.25 -4.49
N TYR A 153 -19.48 -5.21 -5.07
CA TYR A 153 -19.09 -3.82 -4.83
C TYR A 153 -19.22 -3.44 -3.35
N ILE A 154 -20.38 -3.73 -2.73
CA ILE A 154 -20.64 -3.48 -1.31
C ILE A 154 -19.63 -4.23 -0.45
N ASN A 155 -19.49 -5.54 -0.68
CA ASN A 155 -18.63 -6.41 0.11
C ASN A 155 -17.16 -6.00 0.03
N LEU A 156 -16.64 -5.70 -1.17
CA LEU A 156 -15.26 -5.26 -1.32
C LEU A 156 -15.04 -3.88 -0.69
N THR A 157 -15.97 -2.94 -0.86
CA THR A 157 -15.89 -1.60 -0.24
C THR A 157 -15.85 -1.71 1.30
N LEU A 158 -16.68 -2.59 1.89
CA LEU A 158 -16.65 -2.87 3.33
C LEU A 158 -15.30 -3.41 3.79
N VAL A 159 -14.75 -4.39 3.07
CA VAL A 159 -13.45 -5.00 3.38
C VAL A 159 -12.31 -3.97 3.30
N LEU A 160 -12.29 -3.14 2.25
CA LEU A 160 -11.29 -2.08 2.10
C LEU A 160 -11.39 -1.03 3.21
N ASN A 161 -12.61 -0.65 3.61
CA ASN A 161 -12.84 0.28 4.71
C ASN A 161 -12.32 -0.28 6.05
N GLU A 162 -12.59 -1.55 6.35
CA GLU A 162 -12.04 -2.22 7.54
C GLU A 162 -10.51 -2.27 7.54
N LEU A 163 -9.89 -2.49 6.39
CA LEU A 163 -8.43 -2.42 6.26
C LEU A 163 -7.91 -1.01 6.53
N ILE A 164 -8.52 0.04 5.96
CA ILE A 164 -8.13 1.42 6.26
C ILE A 164 -8.28 1.72 7.75
N ASP A 165 -9.40 1.35 8.38
CA ASP A 165 -9.63 1.59 9.80
C ASP A 165 -8.62 0.82 10.69
N LEU A 166 -8.18 -0.37 10.26
CA LEU A 166 -7.10 -1.12 10.90
C LEU A 166 -5.74 -0.42 10.77
N SER A 167 -5.48 0.22 9.62
CA SER A 167 -4.24 0.93 9.30
C SER A 167 -3.97 2.14 10.21
N LEU A 168 -5.04 2.65 10.84
CA LEU A 168 -4.99 3.78 11.76
C LEU A 168 -4.58 3.39 13.18
N LYS A 169 -4.60 2.08 13.52
CA LYS A 169 -4.32 1.62 14.89
C LYS A 169 -2.85 1.80 15.27
N LYS A 170 -1.91 1.35 14.42
CA LYS A 170 -0.46 1.47 14.64
C LYS A 170 0.28 1.66 13.32
N SER A 171 1.35 2.46 13.34
CA SER A 171 2.17 2.71 12.16
C SER A 171 2.93 1.48 11.65
N TRP A 172 3.44 0.63 12.54
CA TRP A 172 4.26 -0.53 12.17
C TRP A 172 3.52 -1.64 11.40
N ILE A 173 2.18 -1.68 11.43
CA ILE A 173 1.37 -2.64 10.64
C ILE A 173 0.82 -2.02 9.36
N ARG A 174 0.90 -0.69 9.23
CA ARG A 174 0.25 0.06 8.15
C ARG A 174 0.74 -0.38 6.78
N GLU A 175 2.06 -0.58 6.63
CA GLU A 175 2.66 -1.09 5.40
C GLU A 175 2.05 -2.45 5.00
N SER A 176 1.96 -3.42 5.92
CA SER A 176 1.38 -4.74 5.62
C SER A 176 -0.10 -4.66 5.22
N ILE A 177 -0.84 -3.70 5.80
CA ILE A 177 -2.25 -3.48 5.48
C ILE A 177 -2.40 -2.86 4.09
N PHE A 178 -1.63 -1.82 3.76
CA PHE A 178 -1.65 -1.22 2.43
C PHE A 178 -1.14 -2.19 1.36
N GLY A 179 -0.20 -3.07 1.67
CA GLY A 179 0.18 -4.16 0.80
C GLY A 179 -0.96 -5.15 0.54
N THR A 180 -1.77 -5.43 1.57
CA THR A 180 -2.98 -6.25 1.41
C THR A 180 -4.01 -5.55 0.52
N ILE A 181 -4.26 -4.25 0.74
CA ILE A 181 -5.12 -3.44 -0.12
C ILE A 181 -4.63 -3.49 -1.57
N PHE A 182 -3.34 -3.21 -1.79
CA PHE A 182 -2.75 -3.21 -3.12
C PHE A 182 -2.86 -4.56 -3.84
N ASN A 183 -2.51 -5.66 -3.15
CA ASN A 183 -2.65 -7.00 -3.71
C ASN A 183 -4.12 -7.36 -4.00
N THR A 184 -5.07 -6.86 -3.21
CA THR A 184 -6.50 -7.04 -3.44
C THR A 184 -6.94 -6.33 -4.72
N LEU A 185 -6.50 -5.09 -4.93
CA LEU A 185 -6.79 -4.33 -6.15
C LEU A 185 -6.22 -5.01 -7.40
N ILE A 186 -5.03 -5.61 -7.29
CA ILE A 186 -4.43 -6.43 -8.37
C ILE A 186 -5.25 -7.71 -8.59
N LYS A 187 -5.55 -8.47 -7.53
CA LYS A 187 -6.30 -9.74 -7.61
C LYS A 187 -7.60 -9.56 -8.39
N PHE A 188 -8.33 -8.48 -8.12
CA PHE A 188 -9.61 -8.18 -8.76
C PHE A 188 -9.48 -7.28 -10.00
N LYS A 189 -8.26 -7.06 -10.53
CA LYS A 189 -7.97 -6.27 -11.73
C LYS A 189 -8.63 -4.89 -11.73
N ILE A 190 -8.67 -4.25 -10.56
CA ILE A 190 -9.36 -2.96 -10.39
C ILE A 190 -8.70 -1.87 -11.24
N PHE A 191 -7.35 -1.85 -11.33
CA PHE A 191 -6.62 -0.85 -12.11
C PHE A 191 -6.77 -1.00 -13.63
N GLU A 192 -6.92 -2.23 -14.15
CA GLU A 192 -6.90 -2.52 -15.59
C GLU A 192 -8.22 -2.14 -16.29
N ASN A 193 -9.35 -2.23 -15.57
CA ASN A 193 -10.69 -2.10 -16.17
C ASN A 193 -11.44 -0.82 -15.75
N LEU A 194 -10.73 0.28 -15.46
CA LEU A 194 -11.37 1.53 -15.01
C LEU A 194 -12.21 2.24 -16.09
N SER A 195 -11.88 2.05 -17.38
CA SER A 195 -12.64 2.62 -18.51
C SER A 195 -13.95 1.90 -18.76
N THR A 196 -13.92 0.57 -18.68
CA THR A 196 -15.01 -0.33 -19.08
C THR A 196 -15.89 -0.74 -17.91
N ASN A 197 -15.37 -0.75 -16.69
CA ASN A 197 -16.08 -1.20 -15.50
C ASN A 197 -16.26 -0.06 -14.49
N LYS A 198 -17.48 0.48 -14.45
CA LYS A 198 -17.86 1.57 -13.51
C LYS A 198 -17.79 1.15 -12.05
N ILE A 199 -17.98 -0.13 -11.73
CA ILE A 199 -17.81 -0.67 -10.37
C ILE A 199 -16.35 -0.49 -9.93
N ASN A 200 -15.38 -0.88 -10.78
CA ASN A 200 -13.95 -0.73 -10.48
C ASN A 200 -13.57 0.74 -10.24
N TYR A 201 -14.12 1.65 -11.06
CA TYR A 201 -13.94 3.09 -10.86
C TYR A 201 -14.46 3.56 -9.49
N ASN A 202 -15.68 3.17 -9.12
CA ASN A 202 -16.28 3.56 -7.85
C ASN A 202 -15.58 2.93 -6.62
N ILE A 203 -15.11 1.69 -6.72
CA ILE A 203 -14.30 1.04 -5.66
C ILE A 203 -13.06 1.89 -5.39
N LEU A 204 -12.33 2.24 -6.45
CA LEU A 204 -11.12 3.03 -6.34
C LEU A 204 -11.41 4.44 -5.81
N LEU A 205 -12.49 5.08 -6.29
CA LEU A 205 -12.92 6.39 -5.82
C LEU A 205 -13.24 6.39 -4.31
N ASN A 206 -14.02 5.41 -3.84
CA ASN A 206 -14.35 5.26 -2.41
C ASN A 206 -13.11 5.01 -1.56
N LEU A 207 -12.19 4.17 -2.04
CA LEU A 207 -10.92 3.92 -1.36
C LEU A 207 -10.10 5.21 -1.21
N LEU A 208 -9.96 5.99 -2.29
CA LEU A 208 -9.22 7.26 -2.26
C LEU A 208 -9.88 8.29 -1.33
N ASN A 209 -11.22 8.37 -1.33
CA ASN A 209 -11.98 9.21 -0.39
C ASN A 209 -11.67 8.81 1.06
N LYS A 210 -11.79 7.51 1.39
CA LYS A 210 -11.52 7.00 2.73
C LYS A 210 -10.06 7.24 3.15
N ILE A 211 -9.08 7.08 2.25
CA ILE A 211 -7.68 7.42 2.49
C ILE A 211 -7.53 8.92 2.82
N HIS A 212 -8.20 9.78 2.06
CA HIS A 212 -8.12 11.23 2.23
C HIS A 212 -8.75 11.70 3.55
N GLU A 213 -9.96 11.25 3.87
CA GLU A 213 -10.66 11.56 5.12
C GLU A 213 -9.81 11.22 6.35
N ASN A 214 -9.03 10.15 6.26
CA ASN A 214 -8.14 9.69 7.33
C ASN A 214 -6.74 10.30 7.30
N ASN A 215 -6.50 11.31 6.45
CA ASN A 215 -5.22 12.02 6.26
C ASN A 215 -4.06 11.09 5.87
N LEU A 216 -4.35 10.03 5.10
CA LEU A 216 -3.35 9.07 4.62
C LEU A 216 -2.87 9.38 3.19
N THR A 217 -3.40 10.40 2.51
CA THR A 217 -3.07 10.75 1.10
C THR A 217 -1.59 10.94 0.81
N LEU A 218 -0.87 11.55 1.75
CA LEU A 218 0.54 11.94 1.61
C LEU A 218 1.41 11.05 2.51
N THR A 219 1.24 9.74 2.38
CA THR A 219 2.08 8.74 3.06
C THR A 219 2.70 7.80 2.03
N ILE A 220 3.81 7.16 2.41
CA ILE A 220 4.50 6.23 1.51
C ILE A 220 3.65 4.97 1.23
N GLU A 221 2.75 4.62 2.15
CA GLU A 221 1.82 3.51 1.99
C GLU A 221 0.75 3.79 0.93
N SER A 222 0.14 4.99 0.94
CA SER A 222 -0.86 5.37 -0.07
C SER A 222 -0.23 5.69 -1.42
N LEU A 223 1.02 6.15 -1.43
CA LEU A 223 1.79 6.36 -2.66
C LEU A 223 1.79 5.11 -3.55
N LEU A 224 1.88 3.91 -2.95
CA LEU A 224 1.80 2.62 -3.67
C LEU A 224 0.51 2.49 -4.49
N ILE A 225 -0.62 2.96 -3.97
CA ILE A 225 -1.89 2.92 -4.68
C ILE A 225 -1.87 3.96 -5.81
N TYR A 226 -1.51 5.21 -5.51
CA TYR A 226 -1.55 6.31 -6.47
C TYR A 226 -0.68 6.07 -7.71
N ILE A 227 0.54 5.54 -7.56
CA ILE A 227 1.45 5.32 -8.70
C ILE A 227 0.97 4.23 -9.67
N ASN A 228 0.06 3.36 -9.22
CA ASN A 228 -0.52 2.28 -10.02
C ASN A 228 -1.85 2.67 -10.68
N ILE A 229 -2.40 3.84 -10.38
CA ILE A 229 -3.57 4.38 -11.09
C ILE A 229 -3.13 4.78 -12.51
N PRO A 230 -3.80 4.32 -13.59
CA PRO A 230 -3.47 4.74 -14.95
C PRO A 230 -3.60 6.25 -15.13
N LEU A 231 -2.67 6.85 -15.89
CA LEU A 231 -2.51 8.32 -16.00
C LEU A 231 -3.79 9.03 -16.42
N GLU A 232 -4.55 8.45 -17.34
CA GLU A 232 -5.81 8.99 -17.86
C GLU A 232 -6.92 9.11 -16.81
N PHE A 233 -6.86 8.34 -15.72
CA PHE A 233 -7.86 8.35 -14.65
C PHE A 233 -7.47 9.18 -13.44
N GLN A 234 -6.18 9.50 -13.24
CA GLN A 234 -5.69 10.16 -12.03
C GLN A 234 -6.39 11.50 -11.77
N GLN A 235 -6.45 12.37 -12.77
CA GLN A 235 -7.10 13.67 -12.63
C GLN A 235 -8.62 13.54 -12.49
N LYS A 236 -9.23 12.61 -13.22
CA LYS A 236 -10.67 12.35 -13.16
C LYS A 236 -11.10 11.90 -11.77
N LEU A 237 -10.40 10.91 -11.20
CA LEU A 237 -10.64 10.42 -9.84
C LEU A 237 -10.49 11.52 -8.80
N ILE A 238 -9.48 12.38 -8.93
CA ILE A 238 -9.34 13.52 -8.01
C ILE A 238 -10.52 14.49 -8.13
N ASN A 239 -10.94 14.83 -9.35
CA ASN A 239 -12.06 15.75 -9.56
C ASN A 239 -13.38 15.21 -8.99
N ASP A 240 -13.59 13.89 -9.10
CA ASP A 240 -14.79 13.22 -8.60
C ASP A 240 -14.72 12.93 -7.08
N SER A 241 -13.51 12.97 -6.49
CA SER A 241 -13.28 12.70 -5.07
C SER A 241 -13.55 13.91 -4.16
N ILE A 242 -13.71 13.65 -2.86
CA ILE A 242 -13.83 14.67 -1.81
C ILE A 242 -12.61 15.60 -1.77
N ILE A 243 -11.47 15.16 -2.31
CA ILE A 243 -10.26 15.98 -2.45
C ILE A 243 -10.58 17.28 -3.18
N ASN A 244 -11.44 17.23 -4.20
CA ASN A 244 -11.83 18.42 -4.96
C ASN A 244 -12.59 19.45 -4.09
N ILE A 245 -13.41 18.97 -3.15
CA ILE A 245 -14.12 19.84 -2.20
C ILE A 245 -13.10 20.59 -1.33
N ASP A 246 -12.11 19.89 -0.78
CA ASP A 246 -11.03 20.50 0.02
C ASP A 246 -10.18 21.50 -0.78
N ILE A 247 -9.93 21.22 -2.06
CA ILE A 247 -9.27 22.13 -2.98
C ILE A 247 -10.07 23.42 -3.14
N THR A 248 -11.38 23.31 -3.40
CA THR A 248 -12.26 24.47 -3.57
C THR A 248 -12.43 25.29 -2.29
N ASN A 249 -12.27 24.66 -1.12
CA ASN A 249 -12.29 25.30 0.19
C ASN A 249 -10.95 25.94 0.59
N GLY A 250 -9.95 25.97 -0.32
CA GLY A 250 -8.67 26.64 -0.10
C GLY A 250 -7.63 25.81 0.67
N ASN A 251 -7.89 24.52 0.94
CA ASN A 251 -6.96 23.64 1.64
C ASN A 251 -5.98 23.00 0.64
N THR A 252 -4.99 23.76 0.17
CA THR A 252 -4.17 23.40 -0.99
C THR A 252 -3.04 22.39 -0.73
N ASN A 253 -2.82 21.97 0.53
CA ASN A 253 -1.57 21.30 0.93
C ASN A 253 -1.71 19.81 1.30
N LYS A 254 -2.84 19.16 0.99
CA LYS A 254 -3.15 17.78 1.45
C LYS A 254 -3.32 16.74 0.33
N TYR A 255 -2.84 17.02 -0.88
CA TYR A 255 -3.05 16.12 -2.03
C TYR A 255 -1.94 16.23 -3.09
N TRP A 256 -1.92 15.25 -4.00
CA TRP A 256 -1.08 15.26 -5.19
C TRP A 256 -1.70 16.13 -6.27
N LYS A 257 -1.04 17.22 -6.68
CA LYS A 257 -1.55 18.04 -7.80
C LYS A 257 -1.76 17.18 -9.04
N TYR A 258 -2.87 17.40 -9.74
CA TYR A 258 -3.33 16.60 -10.88
C TYR A 258 -3.62 15.12 -10.58
N GLY A 259 -3.63 14.71 -9.31
CA GLY A 259 -3.76 13.29 -8.94
C GLY A 259 -2.54 12.44 -9.19
N ASN A 260 -1.42 13.07 -9.56
CA ASN A 260 -0.24 12.37 -10.01
C ASN A 260 0.95 12.66 -9.09
N PRO A 261 1.40 11.71 -8.25
CA PRO A 261 2.61 11.87 -7.46
C PRO A 261 3.87 12.12 -8.30
N LEU A 262 3.89 11.67 -9.55
CA LEU A 262 5.01 11.78 -10.49
C LEU A 262 4.93 13.01 -11.40
N ALA A 263 3.97 13.92 -11.18
CA ALA A 263 4.00 15.22 -11.83
C ALA A 263 5.16 16.07 -11.28
N LYS A 264 5.87 16.78 -12.15
CA LYS A 264 7.07 17.56 -11.81
C LYS A 264 6.83 18.59 -10.70
N VAL A 265 5.64 19.18 -10.66
CA VAL A 265 5.22 20.13 -9.61
C VAL A 265 5.21 19.49 -8.22
N ASN A 266 5.07 18.17 -8.12
CA ASN A 266 4.99 17.43 -6.86
C ASN A 266 6.34 16.87 -6.37
N ILE A 267 7.46 17.07 -7.10
CA ILE A 267 8.74 16.40 -6.78
C ILE A 267 9.24 16.64 -5.35
N ASN A 268 9.12 17.88 -4.84
CA ASN A 268 9.52 18.20 -3.47
C ASN A 268 8.59 17.55 -2.43
N LEU A 269 7.29 17.46 -2.74
CA LEU A 269 6.32 16.78 -1.90
C LEU A 269 6.58 15.26 -1.90
N LEU A 270 6.89 14.69 -3.06
CA LEU A 270 7.28 13.29 -3.22
C LEU A 270 8.54 12.97 -2.41
N ALA A 271 9.59 13.78 -2.52
CA ALA A 271 10.80 13.63 -1.73
C ALA A 271 10.50 13.66 -0.22
N LYS A 272 9.58 14.52 0.23
CA LYS A 272 9.13 14.58 1.63
C LYS A 272 8.41 13.29 2.06
N VAL A 273 7.47 12.79 1.25
CA VAL A 273 6.73 11.54 1.52
C VAL A 273 7.66 10.31 1.54
N LEU A 274 8.68 10.27 0.67
CA LEU A 274 9.65 9.17 0.64
C LEU A 274 10.64 9.22 1.82
N LYS A 275 10.94 10.42 2.33
CA LYS A 275 11.88 10.63 3.44
C LYS A 275 11.23 10.40 4.81
N ASP A 276 10.00 10.89 4.95
CA ASP A 276 9.22 10.84 6.16
C ASP A 276 8.10 9.84 5.96
N ASN A 277 8.17 8.71 6.66
CA ASN A 277 7.06 7.77 6.74
C ASN A 277 5.76 8.41 7.29
N ILE A 278 5.75 9.68 7.72
CA ILE A 278 4.55 10.53 7.92
C ILE A 278 4.88 12.01 7.72
N VAL A 279 4.24 12.66 6.74
CA VAL A 279 4.22 14.12 6.58
C VAL A 279 3.22 14.74 7.58
N SER A 280 3.72 15.32 8.67
CA SER A 280 2.97 16.36 9.39
C SER A 280 3.47 17.73 8.93
N ASN A 281 2.71 18.42 8.10
CA ASN A 281 2.91 19.85 7.86
C ASN A 281 2.41 20.60 9.10
N ASN A 282 3.34 20.85 10.02
CA ASN A 282 3.35 21.98 10.93
C ASN A 282 4.83 22.23 11.24
N GLU A 283 5.52 23.00 10.39
CA GLU A 283 6.63 23.79 10.91
C GLU A 283 6.02 24.96 11.66
N PRO A 284 6.46 25.16 12.90
CA PRO A 284 7.16 26.40 13.17
C PRO A 284 8.58 26.10 13.63
N ASN A 285 9.51 26.83 13.04
CA ASN A 285 10.87 27.12 13.47
C ASN A 285 11.32 26.57 14.83
N GLY A 286 12.52 25.99 14.83
CA GLY A 286 13.37 25.99 16.02
C GLY A 286 13.75 24.61 16.52
N GLU A 287 15.06 24.43 16.60
CA GLU A 287 15.79 23.46 17.40
C GLU A 287 15.05 23.01 18.68
N ASN A 288 15.04 21.69 18.93
CA ASN A 288 15.77 21.16 20.08
C ASN A 288 15.71 19.63 20.10
N SER A 289 16.89 19.04 19.93
CA SER A 289 17.25 17.75 20.49
C SER A 289 17.07 17.81 22.01
N ILE A 290 16.11 17.08 22.55
CA ILE A 290 16.02 16.90 24.01
C ILE A 290 16.94 15.74 24.38
N ASN A 291 18.07 16.11 24.96
CA ASN A 291 19.00 15.27 25.70
C ASN A 291 18.28 14.83 27.00
N PRO A 292 18.25 13.54 27.37
CA PRO A 292 17.61 13.11 28.61
C PRO A 292 18.64 13.22 29.73
N ASN A 293 18.74 14.38 30.37
CA ASN A 293 19.29 14.56 31.72
C ASN A 293 19.09 16.02 32.13
N ASN A 294 17.99 16.29 32.82
CA ASN A 294 17.91 17.28 33.89
C ASN A 294 16.59 17.08 34.63
N THR A 295 16.68 16.43 35.78
CA THR A 295 15.70 16.54 36.85
C THR A 295 15.89 17.91 37.49
N ASP A 296 14.86 18.74 37.49
CA ASP A 296 14.74 19.79 38.51
C ASP A 296 13.35 19.74 39.14
N SER A 297 13.40 19.61 40.45
CA SER A 297 12.36 19.78 41.44
C SER A 297 11.82 21.20 41.41
N ASN A 298 10.54 21.35 41.07
CA ASN A 298 9.59 22.18 41.81
C ASN A 298 8.20 22.08 41.19
N GLY A 299 7.25 21.59 41.99
CA GLY A 299 5.84 21.57 41.64
C GLY A 299 5.31 22.98 41.49
N ASN A 300 4.77 23.29 40.31
CA ASN A 300 3.57 24.11 40.18
C ASN A 300 2.94 23.96 38.80
N SER A 301 1.73 23.41 38.79
CA SER A 301 0.81 23.33 37.66
C SER A 301 0.32 24.73 37.29
N LYS A 302 0.52 25.15 36.04
CA LYS A 302 -0.22 26.27 35.43
C LYS A 302 -0.98 25.77 34.20
N ASN A 303 -2.28 25.67 34.38
CA ASN A 303 -3.28 25.46 33.34
C ASN A 303 -3.13 26.50 32.21
N LYS A 304 -2.83 26.03 31.00
CA LYS A 304 -3.11 26.76 29.76
C LYS A 304 -4.15 25.98 28.97
N ALA A 305 -5.34 26.55 28.89
CA ALA A 305 -6.40 26.13 28.00
C ALA A 305 -5.90 26.17 26.55
N ASN A 306 -5.84 25.03 25.88
CA ASN A 306 -5.57 24.93 24.46
C ASN A 306 -6.77 24.28 23.77
N ASN A 307 -7.37 25.04 22.87
CA ASN A 307 -8.35 24.60 21.87
C ASN A 307 -7.84 23.32 21.18
N LYS A 308 -8.48 22.19 21.49
CA LYS A 308 -8.25 20.92 20.80
C LYS A 308 -9.02 20.93 19.47
N ASN A 309 -8.37 21.40 18.42
CA ASN A 309 -8.65 20.85 17.10
C ASN A 309 -8.16 19.39 17.14
N ASN A 310 -9.09 18.44 17.26
CA ASN A 310 -8.83 17.00 17.26
C ASN A 310 -8.41 16.52 15.86
N ALA A 311 -7.30 17.03 15.33
CA ALA A 311 -6.63 16.39 14.22
C ALA A 311 -5.94 15.13 14.76
N ILE A 312 -6.32 13.95 14.25
CA ILE A 312 -5.70 12.67 14.61
C ILE A 312 -4.22 12.76 14.25
N LYS A 313 -3.36 12.86 15.26
CA LYS A 313 -1.91 12.87 15.07
C LYS A 313 -1.45 11.45 14.76
N LEU A 314 -1.19 11.16 13.49
CA LEU A 314 -0.67 9.86 13.07
C LEU A 314 0.66 9.56 13.80
N GLN A 315 0.78 8.36 14.38
CA GLN A 315 1.97 7.93 15.12
C GLN A 315 3.18 7.76 14.20
N LYS A 316 4.30 8.42 14.46
CA LYS A 316 5.55 8.27 13.69
C LYS A 316 5.94 6.78 13.57
N SER A 317 6.39 6.35 12.39
CA SER A 317 6.93 4.99 12.22
C SER A 317 8.26 4.84 12.93
N ASN A 318 8.53 3.68 13.50
CA ASN A 318 9.87 3.33 13.96
C ASN A 318 10.77 2.99 12.75
N TRP A 319 12.08 3.14 12.91
CA TRP A 319 13.04 2.79 11.86
C TRP A 319 12.94 1.29 11.50
N SER A 320 13.12 0.99 10.20
CA SER A 320 13.24 -0.37 9.66
C SER A 320 14.45 -0.44 8.72
N SER A 321 15.15 -1.57 8.73
CA SER A 321 16.22 -1.88 7.76
C SER A 321 15.69 -2.35 6.41
N THR A 322 14.40 -2.69 6.31
CA THR A 322 13.77 -3.13 5.07
C THR A 322 13.21 -1.93 4.31
N LEU A 323 13.40 -1.91 2.99
CA LEU A 323 12.74 -0.94 2.14
C LEU A 323 11.23 -1.15 2.14
N HIS A 324 10.51 -0.04 2.19
CA HIS A 324 9.06 -0.04 2.05
C HIS A 324 8.65 -0.63 0.68
N MET A 325 7.58 -1.41 0.65
CA MET A 325 7.10 -2.10 -0.57
C MET A 325 6.80 -1.19 -1.76
N CYS A 326 6.54 0.10 -1.52
CA CYS A 326 6.33 1.11 -2.57
C CYS A 326 7.56 1.33 -3.45
N TRP A 327 8.78 1.09 -2.94
CA TRP A 327 10.01 1.45 -3.67
C TRP A 327 10.14 0.71 -5.00
N LEU A 328 9.94 -0.61 -5.02
CA LEU A 328 10.15 -1.37 -6.25
C LEU A 328 9.17 -0.96 -7.37
N PRO A 329 7.84 -0.90 -7.16
CA PRO A 329 6.91 -0.39 -8.17
C PRO A 329 7.22 1.06 -8.60
N LEU A 330 7.59 1.93 -7.66
CA LEU A 330 7.94 3.32 -7.95
C LEU A 330 9.16 3.41 -8.89
N LEU A 331 10.21 2.64 -8.63
CA LEU A 331 11.42 2.64 -9.44
C LEU A 331 11.14 2.14 -10.86
N HIS A 332 10.41 1.03 -11.01
CA HIS A 332 9.97 0.56 -12.33
C HIS A 332 9.16 1.63 -13.07
N LYS A 333 8.22 2.29 -12.38
CA LYS A 333 7.39 3.34 -12.97
C LYS A 333 8.20 4.53 -13.47
N ILE A 334 9.18 4.99 -12.68
CA ILE A 334 10.09 6.08 -13.08
C ILE A 334 10.93 5.68 -14.32
N ILE A 335 11.48 4.45 -14.34
CA ILE A 335 12.33 3.99 -15.46
C ILE A 335 11.53 3.90 -16.76
N ILE A 336 10.35 3.26 -16.72
CA ILE A 336 9.47 3.12 -17.89
C ILE A 336 9.06 4.50 -18.41
N GLN A 337 8.65 5.40 -17.50
CA GLN A 337 8.26 6.76 -17.85
C GLN A 337 9.41 7.56 -18.47
N ASP A 338 10.65 7.40 -17.97
CA ASP A 338 11.83 8.07 -18.51
C ASP A 338 12.11 7.66 -19.95
N ALA A 339 12.00 6.36 -20.26
CA ALA A 339 12.15 5.83 -21.62
C ALA A 339 11.05 6.35 -22.58
N GLU A 340 9.80 6.44 -22.10
CA GLU A 340 8.69 7.03 -22.85
C GLU A 340 8.91 8.52 -23.14
N LEU A 341 9.45 9.29 -22.19
CA LEU A 341 9.76 10.71 -22.38
C LEU A 341 10.87 10.91 -23.43
N GLU A 342 11.90 10.07 -23.43
CA GLU A 342 13.01 10.15 -24.40
C GLU A 342 12.56 9.78 -25.82
N SER A 343 11.80 8.70 -25.98
CA SER A 343 11.25 8.30 -27.28
C SER A 343 10.35 9.37 -27.90
N ASN A 344 9.48 10.00 -27.10
CA ASN A 344 8.63 11.11 -27.55
C ASN A 344 9.42 12.39 -27.89
N SER A 345 10.57 12.60 -27.26
CA SER A 345 11.47 13.73 -27.56
C SER A 345 12.17 13.55 -28.91
N ILE A 346 12.51 12.30 -29.26
CA ILE A 346 13.16 11.92 -30.52
C ILE A 346 12.15 11.91 -31.69
N ALA A 347 10.87 11.63 -31.43
CA ALA A 347 9.81 11.55 -32.45
C ALA A 347 9.31 12.91 -33.00
N LYS A 348 9.78 14.05 -32.48
CA LYS A 348 9.52 15.37 -33.11
C LYS A 348 10.42 15.53 -34.36
N PRO A 349 9.88 15.70 -35.58
CA PRO A 349 10.72 15.65 -36.78
C PRO A 349 11.70 16.83 -36.86
N LEU A 350 12.95 16.49 -37.14
CA LEU A 350 13.89 17.36 -37.86
C LEU A 350 13.23 17.80 -39.18
N THR A 351 12.70 19.02 -39.26
CA THR A 351 12.46 19.68 -40.54
C THR A 351 13.55 20.70 -40.80
N LEU A 352 14.35 20.35 -41.81
CA LEU A 352 15.39 21.12 -42.47
C LEU A 352 14.99 22.58 -42.76
N SER A 353 16.02 23.41 -42.73
CA SER A 353 16.15 24.70 -43.39
C SER A 353 15.45 24.79 -44.76
N SER A 354 14.63 25.83 -44.94
CA SER A 354 14.55 26.55 -46.22
C SER A 354 14.02 27.96 -46.02
N SER A 355 14.66 28.89 -46.72
CA SER A 355 14.54 30.33 -46.73
C SER A 355 13.22 30.91 -47.27
N SER A 356 12.92 32.12 -46.77
CA SER A 356 12.38 33.30 -47.48
C SER A 356 10.89 33.69 -47.41
N SER A 357 10.73 34.99 -47.11
CA SER A 357 9.66 35.96 -47.47
C SER A 357 8.41 36.11 -46.59
N SER A 358 8.26 37.32 -46.04
CA SER A 358 6.99 37.95 -45.58
C SER A 358 6.44 38.86 -46.71
N PRO A 359 5.36 39.66 -46.56
CA PRO A 359 4.19 39.63 -45.66
C PRO A 359 2.84 39.89 -46.41
N SER A 360 1.67 39.47 -45.90
CA SER A 360 0.40 40.15 -46.25
C SER A 360 -0.78 39.92 -45.30
N LYS A 361 -1.72 40.87 -45.34
CA LYS A 361 -2.67 41.30 -44.31
C LYS A 361 -4.04 40.58 -44.37
N LYS A 362 -4.62 40.40 -43.17
CA LYS A 362 -6.05 40.45 -42.77
C LYS A 362 -7.13 39.92 -43.75
N LYS A 363 -7.87 38.89 -43.30
CA LYS A 363 -9.35 38.90 -43.32
C LYS A 363 -9.91 38.16 -42.10
N LYS A 364 -10.82 38.85 -41.39
CA LYS A 364 -11.62 38.37 -40.27
C LYS A 364 -12.70 37.41 -40.78
N SER A 365 -12.85 36.24 -40.16
CA SER A 365 -14.13 35.52 -40.09
C SER A 365 -14.28 34.80 -38.75
N LYS A 366 -15.24 35.34 -37.99
CA LYS A 366 -16.04 34.81 -36.87
C LYS A 366 -15.52 33.62 -36.05
N ILE A 367 -15.31 33.95 -34.78
CA ILE A 367 -15.29 33.08 -33.60
C ILE A 367 -16.61 32.29 -33.53
N GLU A 368 -16.54 30.97 -33.74
CA GLU A 368 -17.47 30.04 -33.11
C GLU A 368 -16.76 29.38 -31.93
N LYS A 369 -17.33 29.58 -30.75
CA LYS A 369 -16.85 29.06 -29.47
C LYS A 369 -16.99 27.53 -29.47
N SER A 370 -15.94 26.81 -29.84
CA SER A 370 -15.80 25.41 -29.48
C SER A 370 -15.53 25.30 -27.98
N LYS A 371 -16.38 24.51 -27.31
CA LYS A 371 -16.35 24.24 -25.87
C LYS A 371 -14.98 23.68 -25.46
N LYS A 372 -14.43 24.22 -24.36
CA LYS A 372 -13.23 23.73 -23.67
C LYS A 372 -13.30 22.21 -23.50
N SER A 373 -12.46 21.48 -24.24
CA SER A 373 -12.07 20.12 -23.94
C SER A 373 -11.02 20.15 -22.82
N ASN A 374 -11.18 19.30 -21.81
CA ASN A 374 -10.40 19.29 -20.57
C ASN A 374 -8.87 19.19 -20.77
N ASP A 375 -8.12 19.94 -19.94
CA ASP A 375 -6.67 20.19 -19.91
C ASP A 375 -5.77 18.97 -19.51
N THR A 376 -6.04 17.74 -19.95
CA THR A 376 -5.19 16.58 -19.57
C THR A 376 -3.88 16.45 -20.36
N ASN A 377 -3.66 17.23 -21.43
CA ASN A 377 -2.57 17.00 -22.39
C ASN A 377 -1.23 17.70 -22.08
N ASN A 378 -1.04 18.38 -20.93
CA ASN A 378 0.17 19.17 -20.65
C ASN A 378 0.73 18.99 -19.22
N ILE A 379 0.60 17.80 -18.60
CA ILE A 379 1.25 17.54 -17.32
C ILE A 379 2.73 17.17 -17.57
N GLU A 380 3.66 18.03 -17.15
CA GLU A 380 5.08 17.68 -17.13
C GLU A 380 5.36 16.62 -16.06
N LEU A 381 5.94 15.50 -16.49
CA LEU A 381 6.28 14.36 -15.65
C LEU A 381 7.74 14.43 -15.18
N ILE A 382 8.03 13.86 -14.01
CA ILE A 382 9.38 13.76 -13.46
C ILE A 382 10.20 12.76 -14.29
N ASN A 383 11.40 13.15 -14.71
CA ASN A 383 12.35 12.22 -15.33
C ASN A 383 13.28 11.56 -14.28
N LEU A 384 14.02 10.52 -14.67
CA LEU A 384 14.88 9.76 -13.77
C LEU A 384 15.96 10.63 -13.12
N GLN A 385 16.54 11.57 -13.85
CA GLN A 385 17.58 12.47 -13.34
C GLN A 385 17.07 13.41 -12.25
N GLU A 386 15.91 14.02 -12.47
CA GLU A 386 15.23 14.89 -11.50
C GLU A 386 14.84 14.09 -10.26
N PHE A 387 14.22 12.92 -10.44
CA PHE A 387 13.87 12.02 -9.35
C PHE A 387 15.08 11.62 -8.52
N TRP A 388 16.15 11.12 -9.16
CA TRP A 388 17.34 10.66 -8.48
C TRP A 388 17.99 11.79 -7.67
N LYS A 389 18.15 12.97 -8.28
CA LYS A 389 18.75 14.12 -7.63
C LYS A 389 17.99 14.53 -6.37
N ILE A 390 16.68 14.78 -6.48
CA ILE A 390 15.90 15.39 -5.39
C ILE A 390 15.45 14.33 -4.38
N CYS A 391 14.86 13.23 -4.85
CA CYS A 391 14.25 12.23 -3.99
C CYS A 391 15.27 11.28 -3.35
N ILE A 392 16.44 11.08 -3.97
CA ILE A 392 17.46 10.13 -3.49
C ILE A 392 18.74 10.82 -3.05
N ASP A 393 19.46 11.50 -3.94
CA ASP A 393 20.80 12.04 -3.64
C ASP A 393 20.75 13.13 -2.56
N GLU A 394 19.90 14.14 -2.75
CA GLU A 394 19.73 15.25 -1.80
C GLU A 394 18.93 14.87 -0.55
N SER A 395 18.20 13.75 -0.57
CA SER A 395 17.34 13.31 0.54
C SER A 395 17.98 12.23 1.41
N PHE A 396 18.54 11.19 0.80
CA PHE A 396 19.11 10.02 1.49
C PHE A 396 20.63 10.16 1.71
N PHE A 397 21.35 10.77 0.77
CA PHE A 397 22.80 10.92 0.83
C PHE A 397 23.27 12.33 1.24
N SER A 398 22.36 13.22 1.63
CA SER A 398 22.71 14.54 2.16
C SER A 398 23.74 14.45 3.28
N ILE A 399 24.55 15.50 3.45
CA ILE A 399 25.56 15.57 4.51
C ILE A 399 24.92 15.36 5.89
N LYS A 400 23.70 15.90 6.09
CA LYS A 400 22.92 15.82 7.34
C LYS A 400 22.13 14.51 7.50
N SER A 401 22.18 13.59 6.53
CA SER A 401 21.43 12.33 6.59
C SER A 401 22.08 11.34 7.58
N SER A 402 21.24 10.68 8.38
CA SER A 402 21.68 9.68 9.35
C SER A 402 22.28 8.44 8.69
N PRO A 403 23.09 7.64 9.40
CA PRO A 403 23.62 6.38 8.89
C PRO A 403 22.53 5.43 8.38
N GLU A 404 21.42 5.33 9.10
CA GLU A 404 20.27 4.50 8.76
C GLU A 404 19.62 4.93 7.45
N ARG A 405 19.48 6.24 7.25
CA ARG A 405 18.92 6.79 6.01
C ARG A 405 19.87 6.59 4.85
N LYS A 406 21.18 6.75 5.05
CA LYS A 406 22.19 6.44 4.03
C LYS A 406 22.17 4.95 3.66
N PHE A 407 22.01 4.06 4.64
CA PHE A 407 21.84 2.63 4.41
C PHE A 407 20.62 2.34 3.51
N LEU A 408 19.44 2.92 3.82
CA LEU A 408 18.27 2.78 2.95
C LEU A 408 18.52 3.35 1.55
N GLY A 409 19.25 4.46 1.44
CA GLY A 409 19.69 5.00 0.15
C GLY A 409 20.49 3.99 -0.67
N PHE A 410 21.41 3.25 -0.03
CA PHE A 410 22.18 2.21 -0.70
C PHE A 410 21.28 1.04 -1.13
N GLU A 411 20.35 0.60 -0.29
CA GLU A 411 19.38 -0.43 -0.68
C GLU A 411 18.55 0.00 -1.90
N ILE A 412 18.11 1.27 -1.97
CA ILE A 412 17.39 1.81 -3.13
C ILE A 412 18.28 1.76 -4.38
N PHE A 413 19.54 2.19 -4.25
CA PHE A 413 20.51 2.13 -5.35
C PHE A 413 20.72 0.70 -5.87
N ILE A 414 20.90 -0.29 -4.97
CA ILE A 414 21.03 -1.71 -5.35
C ILE A 414 19.79 -2.19 -6.08
N LYS A 415 18.60 -1.89 -5.54
CA LYS A 415 17.33 -2.30 -6.14
C LYS A 415 17.18 -1.72 -7.54
N LEU A 416 17.48 -0.44 -7.72
CA LEU A 416 17.42 0.23 -9.01
C LEU A 416 18.38 -0.43 -10.02
N LEU A 417 19.61 -0.75 -9.61
CA LEU A 417 20.59 -1.44 -10.46
C LEU A 417 20.20 -2.88 -10.82
N SER A 418 19.32 -3.50 -10.04
CA SER A 418 18.82 -4.85 -10.27
C SER A 418 17.61 -4.89 -11.21
N ILE A 419 17.11 -3.73 -11.66
CA ILE A 419 16.01 -3.61 -12.61
C ILE A 419 16.55 -3.79 -14.03
N ASN A 420 16.02 -4.77 -14.76
CA ASN A 420 16.52 -5.15 -16.08
C ASN A 420 16.28 -4.07 -17.15
N GLU A 421 15.22 -3.27 -16.99
CA GLU A 421 14.84 -2.20 -17.90
C GLU A 421 15.73 -0.96 -17.79
N LEU A 422 16.65 -0.90 -16.82
CA LEU A 422 17.56 0.22 -16.64
C LEU A 422 18.68 0.20 -17.67
N GLU A 423 18.69 1.18 -18.58
CA GLU A 423 19.76 1.30 -19.57
C GLU A 423 21.13 1.61 -18.93
N PRO A 424 22.24 1.04 -19.47
CA PRO A 424 23.58 1.32 -18.96
C PRO A 424 23.99 2.80 -19.00
N SER A 425 23.47 3.56 -19.96
CA SER A 425 23.69 5.01 -20.14
C SER A 425 23.29 5.81 -18.89
N LYS A 426 22.23 5.38 -18.20
CA LYS A 426 21.67 6.03 -17.02
C LYS A 426 22.56 5.90 -15.78
N LEU A 427 23.57 5.02 -15.79
CA LEU A 427 24.47 4.86 -14.63
C LEU A 427 25.18 6.17 -14.26
N SER A 428 25.52 6.98 -15.27
CA SER A 428 26.16 8.29 -15.06
C SER A 428 25.30 9.24 -14.21
N ILE A 429 23.97 9.15 -14.34
CA ILE A 429 23.00 9.93 -13.57
C ILE A 429 22.98 9.45 -12.10
N LEU A 430 23.06 8.14 -11.89
CA LEU A 430 22.94 7.51 -10.58
C LEU A 430 24.19 7.69 -9.71
N LEU A 431 25.37 7.78 -10.33
CA LEU A 431 26.64 8.06 -9.64
C LEU A 431 26.75 9.54 -9.26
N SER A 432 25.78 10.00 -8.47
CA SER A 432 25.59 11.38 -8.08
C SER A 432 26.61 11.85 -7.02
N PRO A 433 26.84 13.17 -6.90
CA PRO A 433 27.92 13.70 -6.05
C PRO A 433 27.82 13.31 -4.58
N ASN A 434 26.63 13.29 -3.98
CA ASN A 434 26.50 12.96 -2.56
C ASN A 434 26.60 11.46 -2.31
N LEU A 435 26.05 10.63 -3.20
CA LEU A 435 26.27 9.18 -3.20
C LEU A 435 27.77 8.86 -3.24
N LEU A 436 28.50 9.39 -4.22
CA LEU A 436 29.94 9.15 -4.39
C LEU A 436 30.74 9.59 -3.17
N ARG A 437 30.45 10.78 -2.64
CA ARG A 437 31.09 11.25 -1.39
C ARG A 437 30.80 10.32 -0.22
N THR A 438 29.56 9.82 -0.10
CA THR A 438 29.17 8.89 0.96
C THR A 438 29.89 7.54 0.79
N LEU A 439 29.99 7.02 -0.43
CA LEU A 439 30.73 5.80 -0.75
C LEU A 439 32.21 5.92 -0.36
N ILE A 440 32.87 7.01 -0.77
CA ILE A 440 34.28 7.27 -0.46
C ILE A 440 34.48 7.32 1.06
N ASN A 441 33.68 8.13 1.76
CA ASN A 441 33.80 8.30 3.21
C ASN A 441 33.52 7.01 4.00
N GLN A 442 32.64 6.14 3.51
CA GLN A 442 32.38 4.85 4.16
C GLN A 442 33.45 3.81 3.81
N SER A 443 34.01 3.85 2.59
CA SER A 443 35.11 2.97 2.19
C SER A 443 36.40 3.23 2.97
N SER A 444 36.58 4.42 3.55
CA SER A 444 37.77 4.78 4.34
C SER A 444 37.70 4.40 5.83
N ASN A 445 36.54 4.00 6.36
CA ASN A 445 36.34 3.68 7.79
C ASN A 445 36.11 2.18 8.03
N ASN A 446 37.00 1.49 8.75
CA ASN A 446 37.06 0.02 8.98
C ASN A 446 35.84 -0.66 9.68
N ASP A 447 34.66 -0.04 9.72
CA ASP A 447 33.47 -0.58 10.38
C ASP A 447 32.65 -1.54 9.48
N ARG A 448 31.88 -2.45 10.11
CA ARG A 448 31.05 -3.52 9.49
C ARG A 448 30.19 -3.10 8.29
N ASN A 449 29.81 -1.82 8.15
CA ASN A 449 29.05 -1.31 7.01
C ASN A 449 29.83 -1.32 5.68
N GLN A 450 31.16 -1.47 5.71
CA GLN A 450 32.00 -1.64 4.51
C GLN A 450 31.69 -2.91 3.71
N MET A 451 31.28 -4.00 4.37
CA MET A 451 30.92 -5.26 3.69
C MET A 451 29.74 -5.09 2.72
N VAL A 452 28.82 -4.16 3.03
CA VAL A 452 27.70 -3.83 2.15
C VAL A 452 28.20 -3.07 0.93
N VAL A 453 28.98 -2.00 1.08
CA VAL A 453 29.54 -1.23 -0.04
C VAL A 453 30.41 -2.07 -0.98
N ILE A 454 31.26 -2.94 -0.42
CA ILE A 454 32.11 -3.85 -1.19
C ILE A 454 31.27 -4.92 -1.90
N SER A 455 30.24 -5.48 -1.26
CA SER A 455 29.34 -6.44 -1.92
C SER A 455 28.45 -5.80 -2.99
N ILE A 456 28.09 -4.52 -2.86
CA ILE A 456 27.41 -3.72 -3.90
C ILE A 456 28.32 -3.54 -5.11
N LEU A 457 29.56 -3.12 -4.89
CA LEU A 457 30.58 -2.97 -5.95
C LEU A 457 30.89 -4.31 -6.62
N ILE A 458 31.02 -5.40 -5.86
CA ILE A 458 31.25 -6.75 -6.40
C ILE A 458 30.02 -7.24 -7.18
N ARG A 459 28.79 -7.00 -6.71
CA ARG A 459 27.56 -7.34 -7.47
C ARG A 459 27.45 -6.53 -8.75
N LEU A 460 27.74 -5.23 -8.70
CA LEU A 460 27.80 -4.34 -9.86
C LEU A 460 28.80 -4.82 -10.91
N LEU A 461 29.99 -5.26 -10.47
CA LEU A 461 31.03 -5.80 -11.33
C LEU A 461 30.63 -7.18 -11.90
N ASN A 462 30.02 -8.05 -11.10
CA ASN A 462 29.62 -9.40 -11.54
C ASN A 462 28.39 -9.41 -12.46
N GLN A 463 27.39 -8.54 -12.24
CA GLN A 463 26.23 -8.42 -13.13
C GLN A 463 26.59 -7.80 -14.48
N ARG A 464 27.66 -6.99 -14.56
CA ARG A 464 28.08 -6.31 -15.79
C ARG A 464 29.21 -6.99 -16.57
N GLN A 465 29.84 -8.05 -16.04
CA GLN A 465 30.75 -8.90 -16.84
C GLN A 465 30.03 -9.66 -17.98
N PHE A 466 28.69 -9.64 -18.02
CA PHE A 466 27.87 -10.22 -19.09
C PHE A 466 27.34 -9.21 -20.13
N LEU A 467 27.74 -7.94 -20.06
CA LEU A 467 27.41 -6.91 -21.07
C LEU A 467 28.64 -6.55 -21.93
N LYS A 468 29.32 -7.58 -22.45
CA LYS A 468 30.24 -7.44 -23.58
C LYS A 468 29.55 -7.82 -24.87
#